data_AF-A0A349MLH0-F1
#
_entry.id   AF-A0A349MLH0-F1
#
_cell.length_a   1.000
_cell.length_b   1.000
_cell.length_c   1.000
_cell.angle_alpha   90.00
_cell.angle_beta   90.00
_cell.angle_gamma   90.00
#
_symmetry.space_group_name_H-M   'P 1'
#
loop_
_entity.id
_entity.type
_entity.pdbx_description
1 polymer ?
#
loop_
_entity_poly.entity_id
_entity_poly.type
_entity_poly.pdbx_seq_one_letter_code
_entity_poly.pdbx_strand_id
1 'polypeptide(L)'
;MEALAQEDSRRIWLAEVDLGLQCQRFFNSDVGRYLLGRAAQEIQEARDLLEQVHHEETGNVRQLQNRIWRSRSFITWIDEAIRDGEEAEINLSGLTLEE
;
A
#
# COMPACT_ATOMS: atom_id res chain seq x y z
N MET A 1 33.38 7.99 -6.72
CA MET A 1 32.01 8.51 -6.56
C MET A 1 30.98 7.47 -6.96
N GLU A 2 31.16 6.79 -8.10
CA GLU A 2 30.21 5.80 -8.63
C GLU A 2 30.01 4.57 -7.73
N ALA A 3 31.08 4.00 -7.17
CA ALA A 3 30.98 2.86 -6.23
C ALA A 3 30.24 3.20 -4.92
N LEU A 4 30.40 4.42 -4.40
CA LEU A 4 29.67 4.88 -3.19
C LEU A 4 28.17 5.06 -3.49
N ALA A 5 27.83 5.54 -4.68
CA ALA A 5 26.43 5.68 -5.11
C ALA A 5 25.76 4.31 -5.34
N GLN A 6 26.50 3.32 -5.84
CA GLN A 6 26.03 1.93 -5.94
C GLN A 6 25.79 1.29 -4.57
N GLU A 7 26.70 1.51 -3.62
CA GLU A 7 26.57 0.96 -2.27
C GLU A 7 25.38 1.57 -1.50
N ASP A 8 25.16 2.89 -1.65
CA ASP A 8 23.98 3.55 -1.08
C ASP A 8 22.67 3.04 -1.72
N SER A 9 22.64 2.83 -3.05
CA SER A 9 21.47 2.30 -3.76
C SER A 9 21.15 0.86 -3.35
N ARG A 10 22.18 0.01 -3.22
CA ARG A 10 22.04 -1.38 -2.74
C ARG A 10 21.44 -1.43 -1.34
N ARG A 11 21.85 -0.53 -0.44
CA ARG A 11 21.29 -0.45 0.92
C ARG A 11 19.82 -0.05 0.91
N ILE A 12 19.44 0.90 0.05
CA ILE A 12 18.04 1.32 -0.09
C ILE A 12 17.18 0.15 -0.57
N TRP A 13 17.59 -0.54 -1.63
CA TRP A 13 16.83 -1.68 -2.16
C TRP A 13 16.71 -2.83 -1.15
N LEU A 14 17.77 -3.15 -0.38
CA LEU A 14 17.65 -4.15 0.68
C LEU A 14 16.60 -3.79 1.74
N ALA A 15 16.50 -2.51 2.08
CA ALA A 15 15.49 -2.03 3.04
C ALA A 15 14.07 -2.10 2.45
N GLU A 16 13.89 -1.76 1.17
CA GLU A 16 12.61 -1.85 0.47
C GLU A 16 12.14 -3.30 0.33
N VAL A 17 13.03 -4.24 -0.02
CA VAL A 17 12.71 -5.67 -0.04
C VAL A 17 12.24 -6.15 1.33
N ASP A 18 12.96 -5.83 2.40
CA ASP A 18 12.59 -6.25 3.75
C ASP A 18 11.23 -5.68 4.16
N LEU A 19 10.99 -4.39 3.88
CA LEU A 19 9.69 -3.75 4.15
C LEU A 19 8.56 -4.42 3.38
N GLY A 20 8.73 -4.66 2.07
CA GLY A 20 7.74 -5.33 1.24
C GLY A 20 7.38 -6.72 1.76
N LEU A 21 8.38 -7.51 2.18
CA LEU A 21 8.18 -8.82 2.81
C LEU A 21 7.42 -8.72 4.14
N GLN A 22 7.74 -7.72 4.97
CA GLN A 22 7.01 -7.48 6.22
C GLN A 22 5.54 -7.12 5.95
N CYS A 23 5.27 -6.25 4.99
CA CYS A 23 3.93 -5.87 4.55
C CYS A 23 3.14 -7.08 4.03
N GLN A 24 3.76 -7.92 3.20
CA GLN A 24 3.14 -9.15 2.68
C GLN A 24 2.82 -10.15 3.80
N ARG A 25 3.73 -10.34 4.76
CA ARG A 25 3.49 -11.18 5.95
C ARG A 25 2.35 -10.62 6.80
N PHE A 26 2.33 -9.31 7.02
CA PHE A 26 1.28 -8.65 7.77
C PHE A 26 -0.09 -8.89 7.12
N PHE A 27 -0.24 -8.63 5.82
CA PHE A 27 -1.49 -8.88 5.09
C PHE A 27 -1.95 -10.33 5.09
N ASN A 28 -1.02 -11.28 5.16
CA ASN A 28 -1.35 -12.70 5.26
C ASN A 28 -1.65 -13.19 6.68
N SER A 29 -1.36 -12.39 7.70
CA SER A 29 -1.71 -12.68 9.09
C SER A 29 -3.21 -12.52 9.35
N ASP A 30 -3.72 -13.14 10.41
CA ASP A 30 -5.12 -12.99 10.82
C ASP A 30 -5.50 -11.53 11.10
N VAL A 31 -4.57 -10.76 11.71
CA VAL A 31 -4.75 -9.34 11.99
C VAL A 31 -4.84 -8.53 10.70
N GLY A 32 -3.91 -8.75 9.76
CA GLY A 32 -3.91 -8.03 8.48
C GLY A 32 -5.15 -8.35 7.65
N ARG A 33 -5.55 -9.63 7.56
CA ARG A 33 -6.78 -10.05 6.88
C ARG A 33 -8.03 -9.43 7.49
N TYR A 34 -8.10 -9.40 8.82
CA TYR A 34 -9.19 -8.74 9.52
C TYR A 34 -9.26 -7.24 9.17
N LEU A 35 -8.13 -6.52 9.24
CA LEU A 35 -8.08 -5.09 8.94
C LEU A 35 -8.39 -4.78 7.47
N LEU A 36 -7.92 -5.61 6.53
CA LEU A 36 -8.30 -5.56 5.12
C LEU A 36 -9.81 -5.73 4.94
N GLY A 37 -10.40 -6.75 5.58
CA GLY A 37 -11.84 -6.98 5.55
C GLY A 37 -12.62 -5.79 6.12
N ARG A 38 -12.15 -5.20 7.21
CA ARG A 38 -12.75 -4.00 7.81
C ARG A 38 -12.67 -2.78 6.88
N ALA A 39 -11.52 -2.54 6.25
CA ALA A 39 -11.36 -1.46 5.29
C ALA A 39 -12.26 -1.66 4.05
N ALA A 40 -12.35 -2.88 3.52
CA ALA A 40 -13.22 -3.21 2.39
C ALA A 40 -14.70 -3.02 2.74
N GLN A 41 -15.12 -3.45 3.93
CA GLN A 41 -16.47 -3.23 4.45
C GLN A 41 -16.76 -1.72 4.59
N GLU A 42 -15.83 -0.94 5.15
CA GLU A 42 -15.98 0.51 5.32
C GLU A 42 -16.16 1.23 3.98
N ILE A 43 -15.42 0.81 2.94
CA ILE A 43 -15.58 1.31 1.58
C ILE A 43 -16.97 0.99 1.03
N GLN A 44 -17.43 -0.25 1.19
CA GLN A 44 -18.72 -0.68 0.65
C GLN A 44 -19.89 0.05 1.33
N GLU A 45 -19.92 0.09 2.66
CA GLU A 45 -20.94 0.81 3.42
C GLU A 45 -21.00 2.29 3.04
N ALA A 46 -19.84 2.94 2.87
CA ALA A 46 -19.79 4.34 2.47
C ALA A 46 -20.27 4.57 1.04
N ARG A 47 -20.05 3.60 0.12
CA ARG A 47 -20.60 3.64 -1.24
C ARG A 47 -22.11 3.48 -1.25
N ASP A 48 -22.63 2.50 -0.51
CA ASP A 48 -24.07 2.25 -0.42
C ASP A 48 -24.82 3.47 0.11
N LEU A 49 -24.22 4.19 1.08
CA LEU A 49 -24.76 5.45 1.59
C LEU A 49 -24.62 6.61 0.59
N LEU A 50 -23.54 6.64 -0.19
CA LEU A 50 -23.30 7.68 -1.19
C LEU A 50 -24.32 7.59 -2.35
N GLU A 51 -24.84 6.39 -2.63
CA GLU A 51 -25.91 6.19 -3.61
C GLU A 51 -27.28 6.70 -3.12
N GLN A 52 -27.46 6.84 -1.79
CA GLN A 52 -28.73 7.22 -1.18
C GLN A 52 -28.76 8.70 -0.75
N VAL A 53 -27.60 9.30 -0.45
CA VAL A 53 -27.51 10.68 0.01
C VAL A 53 -27.94 11.66 -1.09
N HIS A 54 -28.71 12.68 -0.72
CA HIS A 54 -29.09 13.71 -1.68
C HIS A 54 -27.85 14.51 -2.09
N HIS A 55 -27.67 14.70 -3.40
CA HIS A 55 -26.50 15.38 -3.97
C HIS A 55 -26.22 16.79 -3.43
N GLU A 56 -27.25 17.54 -3.02
CA GLU A 56 -27.09 18.88 -2.42
C GLU A 56 -26.59 18.84 -0.96
N GLU A 57 -26.62 17.69 -0.30
CA GLU A 57 -26.03 17.49 1.03
C GLU A 57 -24.51 17.33 0.94
N THR A 58 -23.85 18.33 0.37
CA THR A 58 -22.42 18.28 0.02
C THR A 58 -21.50 18.00 1.22
N GLY A 59 -21.95 18.26 2.44
CA GLY A 59 -21.24 17.89 3.67
C GLY A 59 -21.22 16.37 3.88
N ASN A 60 -22.37 15.72 3.77
CA ASN A 60 -22.52 14.27 3.90
C ASN A 60 -21.80 13.53 2.77
N VAL A 61 -21.95 14.02 1.53
CA VAL A 61 -21.22 13.51 0.35
C VAL A 61 -19.70 13.54 0.60
N ARG A 62 -19.15 14.66 1.06
CA ARG A 62 -17.71 14.79 1.35
C ARG A 62 -17.25 13.85 2.47
N GLN A 63 -18.05 13.69 3.52
CA GLN A 63 -17.72 12.77 4.61
C GLN A 63 -17.64 11.32 4.13
N LEU A 64 -18.59 10.88 3.31
CA LEU A 64 -18.62 9.54 2.73
C LEU A 64 -17.44 9.31 1.77
N GLN A 65 -17.13 10.28 0.90
CA GLN A 65 -15.96 10.22 0.02
C GLN A 65 -14.65 10.14 0.81
N ASN A 66 -14.50 10.93 1.88
CA ASN A 66 -13.32 10.88 2.75
C ASN A 66 -13.21 9.53 3.47
N ARG A 67 -14.35 8.94 3.87
CA ARG A 67 -14.39 7.60 4.47
C ARG A 67 -13.85 6.55 3.49
N ILE A 68 -14.34 6.57 2.24
CA ILE A 68 -13.83 5.69 1.16
C ILE A 68 -12.34 5.92 0.92
N TRP A 69 -11.92 7.19 0.82
CA TRP A 69 -10.53 7.54 0.53
C TRP A 69 -9.58 7.00 1.59
N ARG A 70 -9.83 7.26 2.88
CA ARG A 70 -8.95 6.79 3.98
C ARG A 70 -8.80 5.27 3.98
N SER A 71 -9.90 4.54 3.88
CA SER A 71 -9.87 3.06 3.88
C SER A 71 -9.16 2.52 2.66
N ARG A 72 -9.34 3.14 1.48
CA ARG A 72 -8.62 2.74 0.27
C ARG A 72 -7.13 3.05 0.38
N SER A 73 -6.77 4.24 0.85
CA SER A 73 -5.37 4.64 1.03
C SER A 73 -4.62 3.67 1.93
N PHE A 74 -5.23 3.22 3.03
CA PHE A 74 -4.63 2.20 3.89
C PHE A 74 -4.26 0.92 3.11
N ILE A 75 -5.17 0.41 2.28
CA ILE A 75 -4.92 -0.79 1.47
C ILE A 75 -3.82 -0.50 0.44
N THR A 76 -3.94 0.63 -0.26
CA THR A 76 -3.02 1.04 -1.32
C THR A 76 -1.59 1.21 -0.83
N TRP A 77 -1.36 1.85 0.33
CA TRP A 77 0.00 2.06 0.85
C TRP A 77 0.74 0.76 1.15
N ILE A 78 0.02 -0.26 1.58
CA ILE A 78 0.63 -1.55 1.89
C ILE A 78 0.89 -2.32 0.58
N ASP A 79 -0.03 -2.26 -0.37
CA ASP A 79 0.17 -2.80 -1.73
C ASP A 79 1.37 -2.13 -2.42
N GLU A 80 1.53 -0.81 -2.28
CA GLU A 80 2.66 -0.04 -2.81
C GLU A 80 3.96 -0.53 -2.17
N ALA A 81 4.04 -0.61 -0.84
CA ALA A 81 5.24 -1.11 -0.17
C ALA A 81 5.63 -2.54 -0.58
N ILE A 82 4.65 -3.41 -0.89
CA ILE A 82 4.92 -4.76 -1.41
C ILE A 82 5.53 -4.66 -2.81
N ARG A 83 4.92 -3.89 -3.72
CA ARG A 83 5.41 -3.73 -5.11
C ARG A 83 6.79 -3.08 -5.16
N ASP A 84 7.02 -2.06 -4.35
CA ASP A 84 8.31 -1.38 -4.24
C ASP A 84 9.40 -2.39 -3.80
N GLY A 85 9.07 -3.28 -2.86
CA GLY A 85 9.95 -4.38 -2.47
C GLY A 85 10.22 -5.40 -3.58
N GLU A 86 9.19 -5.79 -4.35
CA GLU A 86 9.35 -6.68 -5.52
C GLU A 86 10.25 -6.04 -6.60
N GLU A 87 10.10 -4.74 -6.86
CA GLU A 87 10.94 -4.00 -7.81
C GLU A 87 12.39 -3.88 -7.31
N ALA A 88 12.58 -3.62 -6.01
CA ALA A 88 13.90 -3.60 -5.38
C ALA A 88 14.62 -4.97 -5.46
N GLU A 89 13.89 -6.08 -5.33
CA GLU A 89 14.45 -7.43 -5.46
C GLU A 89 14.94 -7.70 -6.90
N ILE A 90 14.18 -7.25 -7.90
CA ILE A 90 14.57 -7.33 -9.31
C ILE A 90 15.86 -6.55 -9.55
N ASN A 91 15.95 -5.32 -9.05
CA ASN A 91 17.12 -4.46 -9.20
C ASN A 91 18.37 -5.06 -8.53
N LEU A 92 18.22 -5.63 -7.33
CA LEU A 92 19.31 -6.34 -6.63
C LEU A 92 19.78 -7.58 -7.40
N SER A 93 18.85 -8.36 -7.94
CA SER A 93 19.17 -9.56 -8.71
C SER A 93 19.89 -9.22 -10.01
N GLY A 94 19.48 -8.13 -10.68
CA GLY A 94 20.16 -7.60 -11.86
C GLY A 94 21.63 -7.25 -11.59
N LEU A 95 21.92 -6.58 -10.46
CA LEU A 95 23.30 -6.28 -10.06
C LEU A 95 24.16 -7.54 -9.89
N THR A 96 23.62 -8.62 -9.33
CA THR A 96 24.41 -9.85 -9.07
C THR A 96 24.78 -10.64 -10.32
N LEU A 97 24.17 -10.35 -11.47
CA LEU A 97 24.47 -11.00 -12.75
C LEU A 97 25.51 -10.23 -13.59
N GLU A 98 25.80 -8.97 -13.23
CA GLU A 98 26.75 -8.09 -13.93
C GLU A 98 28.13 -7.99 -13.24
N GLU A 99 28.29 -8.61 -12.06
CA GLU A 99 29.56 -8.77 -11.32
C GLU A 99 30.29 -10.07 -11.68
#